data_AF-A0A6L8UB06-F1
#
_entry.id   AF-A0A6L8UB06-F1
#
_cell.length_a   1.000
_cell.length_b   1.000
_cell.length_c   1.000
_cell.angle_alpha   90.00
_cell.angle_beta   90.00
_cell.angle_gamma   90.00
#
_symmetry.space_group_name_H-M   'P 1'
#
loop_
_entity.id
_entity.type
_entity.pdbx_description
1 polymer ?
#
loop_
_entity_poly.entity_id
_entity_poly.type
_entity_poly.pdbx_seq_one_letter_code
_entity_poly.pdbx_strand_id
1 'polypeptide(L)'
;MKHLLNFTLIILTAVSSAIGSINRDTIPVRFDTTFNEIEMMARFESNLDSLLNLWYIQQAADSNNLVLIAEHDSVGIIPDFPDSVYIQRLAALNSAIELPFNKIVRNFINVYTQKQRDRVEVMIGLMDCYFPIFEEVLDLYQLPQELRFMPVIESALNPRAVSRAGATGIWQFMYGTGRMYKLTINSFVDERRDPLVS
;
A
#
# COMPACT_ATOMS: atom_id res chain seq x y z
N MET A 1 -32.68 46.34 -48.59
CA MET A 1 -31.43 46.36 -49.37
C MET A 1 -30.55 45.26 -48.77
N LYS A 2 -30.60 44.02 -49.28
CA LYS A 2 -29.73 43.47 -50.36
C LYS A 2 -28.25 43.62 -49.94
N HIS A 3 -27.42 42.60 -49.68
CA HIS A 3 -27.19 41.30 -50.33
C HIS A 3 -26.56 40.34 -49.27
N LEU A 4 -26.96 39.06 -49.11
CA LEU A 4 -26.70 37.88 -49.96
C LEU A 4 -25.21 37.64 -50.25
N LEU A 5 -24.60 36.61 -49.65
CA LEU A 5 -24.22 35.37 -50.37
C LEU A 5 -23.51 34.35 -49.46
N ASN A 6 -24.15 33.18 -49.36
CA ASN A 6 -23.58 31.91 -48.92
C ASN A 6 -22.48 31.45 -49.89
N PHE A 7 -21.39 30.86 -49.40
CA PHE A 7 -20.62 29.88 -50.17
C PHE A 7 -19.94 28.86 -49.24
N THR A 8 -20.57 27.69 -49.11
CA THR A 8 -19.94 26.43 -48.72
C THR A 8 -19.17 25.85 -49.91
N LEU A 9 -17.90 25.44 -49.75
CA LEU A 9 -17.38 24.09 -50.03
C LEU A 9 -15.84 23.97 -49.79
N ILE A 10 -15.48 23.15 -48.80
CA ILE A 10 -14.38 22.18 -48.66
C ILE A 10 -13.15 22.33 -49.58
N ILE A 11 -11.93 22.34 -48.99
CA ILE A 11 -10.81 21.45 -49.35
C ILE A 11 -9.89 21.24 -48.12
N LEU A 12 -9.70 19.96 -47.84
CA LEU A 12 -8.73 19.29 -46.97
C LEU A 12 -7.28 19.65 -47.36
N THR A 13 -6.39 19.99 -46.42
CA THR A 13 -4.99 19.50 -46.33
C THR A 13 -4.16 20.15 -45.22
N ALA A 14 -3.25 19.33 -44.69
CA ALA A 14 -2.00 19.67 -44.03
C ALA A 14 -2.03 20.22 -42.59
N VAL A 15 -2.01 19.25 -41.68
CA VAL A 15 -1.10 19.19 -40.51
C VAL A 15 -0.01 20.27 -40.53
N SER A 16 -0.07 21.18 -39.56
CA SER A 16 1.13 21.76 -38.98
C SER A 16 0.96 21.83 -37.47
N SER A 17 1.71 20.97 -36.83
CA SER A 17 2.07 20.92 -35.42
C SER A 17 2.46 22.28 -34.86
N ALA A 18 1.84 22.68 -33.74
CA ALA A 18 2.51 23.22 -32.55
C ALA A 18 1.50 23.91 -31.64
N ILE A 19 0.90 23.19 -30.69
CA ILE A 19 0.44 23.78 -29.43
C ILE A 19 0.85 22.83 -28.30
N GLY A 20 1.90 23.26 -27.58
CA GLY A 20 2.07 23.00 -26.15
C GLY A 20 2.44 21.58 -25.72
N SER A 21 3.74 21.32 -25.58
CA SER A 21 4.24 20.30 -24.67
C SER A 21 3.82 20.66 -23.24
N ILE A 22 2.78 20.02 -22.72
CA ILE A 22 2.58 19.92 -21.27
C ILE A 22 3.43 18.73 -20.83
N ASN A 23 4.61 19.03 -20.27
CA ASN A 23 5.39 18.05 -19.53
C ASN A 23 4.54 17.56 -18.36
N ARG A 24 3.87 16.43 -18.53
CA ARG A 24 3.34 15.68 -17.40
C ARG A 24 4.49 14.82 -16.90
N ASP A 25 5.09 15.25 -15.77
CA ASP A 25 5.96 14.44 -14.93
C ASP A 25 5.13 13.33 -14.25
N THR A 26 4.45 12.51 -15.05
CA THR A 26 3.76 11.32 -14.57
C THR A 26 4.70 10.17 -14.84
N ILE A 27 5.19 9.54 -13.76
CA ILE A 27 5.82 8.22 -13.85
C ILE A 27 4.82 7.34 -14.61
N PRO A 28 5.21 6.71 -15.74
CA PRO A 28 4.33 5.79 -16.42
C PRO A 28 4.08 4.61 -15.46
N VAL A 29 2.93 4.63 -14.79
CA VAL A 29 2.45 3.49 -14.02
C VAL A 29 2.09 2.43 -15.05
N ARG A 30 3.05 1.53 -15.28
CA ARG A 30 2.81 0.32 -16.05
C ARG A 30 1.91 -0.55 -15.18
N PHE A 31 0.61 -0.41 -15.33
CA PHE A 31 -0.35 -1.35 -14.77
C PHE A 31 -0.15 -2.68 -15.49
N ASP A 32 0.69 -3.54 -14.92
CA ASP A 32 0.80 -4.92 -15.39
C ASP A 32 -0.54 -5.60 -15.10
N THR A 33 -1.29 -5.87 -16.16
CA THR A 33 -2.63 -6.46 -16.11
C THR A 33 -2.60 -7.94 -15.69
N THR A 34 -1.42 -8.53 -15.54
CA THR A 34 -1.25 -9.89 -15.03
C THR A 34 -1.29 -9.90 -13.50
N PHE A 35 -2.39 -9.42 -12.92
CA PHE A 35 -2.66 -9.48 -11.49
C PHE A 35 -2.83 -10.95 -11.06
N ASN A 36 -1.76 -11.57 -10.58
CA ASN A 36 -1.82 -12.92 -10.02
C ASN A 36 -2.18 -12.86 -8.54
N GLU A 37 -3.47 -13.05 -8.22
CA GLU A 37 -4.00 -13.08 -6.85
C GLU A 37 -3.21 -14.01 -5.93
N ILE A 38 -2.74 -15.15 -6.46
CA ILE A 38 -2.00 -16.17 -5.70
C ILE A 38 -0.63 -15.64 -5.29
N GLU A 39 0.10 -15.01 -6.22
CA GLU A 39 1.43 -14.47 -5.96
C GLU A 39 1.38 -13.31 -4.96
N MET A 40 0.38 -12.43 -5.08
CA MET A 40 0.19 -11.31 -4.16
C MET A 40 -0.07 -11.80 -2.74
N MET A 41 -0.89 -12.84 -2.60
CA MET A 41 -1.19 -13.44 -1.30
C MET A 41 0.02 -14.16 -0.69
N ALA A 42 0.77 -14.90 -1.52
CA ALA A 42 2.02 -15.53 -1.08
C ALA A 42 3.08 -14.51 -0.66
N ARG A 43 3.18 -13.37 -1.37
CA ARG A 43 4.07 -12.26 -0.98
C ARG A 43 3.66 -11.69 0.37
N PHE A 44 2.37 -11.45 0.56
CA PHE A 44 1.85 -10.94 1.82
C PHE A 44 2.13 -11.90 2.99
N GLU A 45 1.86 -13.20 2.82
CA GLU A 45 2.23 -14.24 3.79
C GLU A 45 3.72 -14.21 4.12
N SER A 46 4.58 -14.17 3.08
CA SER A 46 6.04 -14.06 3.26
C SER A 46 6.46 -12.80 4.01
N ASN A 47 5.77 -11.68 3.81
CA ASN A 47 6.06 -10.43 4.51
C ASN A 47 5.73 -10.55 6.00
N LEU A 48 4.57 -11.11 6.33
CA LEU A 48 4.17 -11.40 7.71
C LEU A 48 5.11 -12.41 8.39
N ASP A 49 5.54 -13.45 7.67
CA ASP A 49 6.59 -14.36 8.14
C ASP A 49 7.89 -13.64 8.44
N SER A 50 8.35 -12.80 7.51
CA SER A 50 9.58 -12.05 7.69
C SER A 50 9.51 -11.09 8.87
N LEU A 51 8.33 -10.53 9.15
CA LEU A 51 8.09 -9.68 10.31
C LEU A 51 8.29 -10.46 11.62
N LEU A 52 7.64 -11.62 11.76
CA LEU A 52 7.75 -12.42 12.98
C LEU A 52 9.15 -12.99 13.23
N ASN A 53 9.99 -13.09 12.20
CA ASN A 53 11.38 -13.52 12.32
C ASN A 53 12.33 -12.42 12.83
N LEU A 54 11.84 -11.21 13.11
CA LEU A 54 12.66 -10.16 13.67
C LEU A 54 12.98 -10.47 15.14
N TRP A 55 14.28 -10.43 15.47
CA TRP A 55 14.77 -10.82 16.80
C TRP A 55 14.08 -10.07 17.96
N TYR A 56 13.76 -8.79 17.79
CA TYR A 56 13.12 -7.99 18.82
C TYR A 56 11.63 -8.32 18.96
N ILE A 57 10.98 -8.78 17.89
CA ILE A 57 9.59 -9.25 17.92
C ILE A 57 9.53 -10.62 18.60
N GLN A 58 10.46 -11.52 18.25
CA GLN A 58 10.61 -12.81 18.94
C GLN A 58 10.90 -12.61 20.42
N GLN A 59 11.84 -11.72 20.75
CA GLN A 59 12.15 -11.39 22.14
C GLN A 59 10.96 -10.76 22.87
N ALA A 60 10.17 -9.90 22.23
CA ALA A 60 8.96 -9.34 22.82
C ALA A 60 7.88 -10.41 23.05
N ALA A 61 7.80 -11.42 22.18
CA ALA A 61 6.92 -12.57 22.35
C ALA A 61 7.40 -13.54 23.45
N ASP A 62 8.72 -13.69 23.63
CA ASP A 62 9.32 -14.59 24.64
C ASP A 62 9.40 -13.95 26.04
N SER A 63 9.75 -12.66 26.11
CA SER A 63 9.94 -11.92 27.39
C SER A 63 8.61 -11.67 28.07
N ASN A 64 7.58 -11.51 27.27
CA ASN A 64 6.22 -11.53 27.71
C ASN A 64 5.74 -12.97 27.69
N ASN A 65 5.61 -13.62 28.85
CA ASN A 65 4.75 -14.80 29.00
C ASN A 65 3.24 -14.40 28.82
N LEU A 66 2.94 -13.52 27.85
CA LEU A 66 1.63 -12.98 27.46
C LEU A 66 0.75 -14.02 26.77
N VAL A 67 1.30 -15.20 26.47
CA VAL A 67 0.51 -16.37 26.06
C VAL A 67 -0.44 -16.84 27.19
N LEU A 68 -0.26 -16.37 28.43
CA LEU A 68 -1.10 -16.78 29.58
C LEU A 68 -1.95 -15.67 30.22
N ILE A 69 -1.86 -14.40 29.79
CA ILE A 69 -2.59 -13.29 30.44
C ILE A 69 -3.36 -12.38 29.46
N ALA A 70 -3.25 -12.60 28.15
CA ALA A 70 -4.39 -12.30 27.31
C ALA A 70 -5.43 -13.37 27.64
N GLU A 71 -6.31 -13.08 28.60
CA GLU A 71 -7.58 -13.79 28.68
C GLU A 71 -8.09 -13.90 27.25
N HIS A 72 -8.38 -15.13 26.84
CA HIS A 72 -8.88 -15.49 25.53
C HIS A 72 -10.31 -14.95 25.39
N ASP A 73 -10.47 -13.62 25.51
CA ASP A 73 -11.72 -12.87 25.62
C ASP A 73 -12.45 -12.81 24.26
N SER A 74 -11.81 -13.36 23.23
CA SER A 74 -12.48 -13.81 22.02
C SER A 74 -12.88 -15.27 22.19
N VAL A 75 -14.15 -15.52 22.51
CA VAL A 75 -14.82 -16.79 22.18
C VAL A 75 -14.33 -17.25 20.81
N GLY A 76 -13.83 -18.49 20.70
CA GLY A 76 -13.13 -19.05 19.51
C GLY A 76 -13.96 -19.16 18.22
N ILE A 77 -15.01 -18.36 18.07
CA ILE A 77 -15.80 -18.21 16.87
C ILE A 77 -15.20 -17.05 16.07
N ILE A 78 -14.50 -17.38 14.99
CA ILE A 78 -14.08 -16.39 14.00
C ILE A 78 -15.35 -15.98 13.23
N PRO A 79 -15.82 -14.73 13.35
CA PRO A 79 -17.07 -14.34 12.72
C PRO A 79 -16.86 -14.21 11.21
N ASP A 80 -17.61 -14.99 10.43
CA ASP A 80 -17.76 -14.77 8.99
C ASP A 80 -19.09 -14.06 8.72
N PHE A 81 -19.06 -13.12 7.78
CA PHE A 81 -20.22 -12.28 7.44
C PHE A 81 -20.57 -12.43 5.96
N PRO A 82 -21.86 -12.30 5.59
CA PRO A 82 -22.25 -12.29 4.19
C PRO A 82 -21.67 -11.07 3.46
N ASP A 83 -21.49 -11.17 2.14
CA ASP A 83 -20.97 -10.13 1.25
C ASP A 83 -21.65 -8.77 1.45
N SER A 84 -22.97 -8.78 1.65
CA SER A 84 -23.75 -7.57 1.88
C SER A 84 -23.26 -6.75 3.07
N VAL A 85 -22.78 -7.40 4.13
CA VAL A 85 -22.25 -6.73 5.33
C VAL A 85 -20.92 -6.07 5.03
N TYR A 86 -20.02 -6.73 4.30
CA TYR A 86 -18.74 -6.12 3.91
C TYR A 86 -18.95 -4.93 2.97
N ILE A 87 -19.86 -5.04 2.01
CA ILE A 87 -20.23 -3.93 1.11
C ILE A 87 -20.74 -2.74 1.91
N GLN A 88 -21.65 -2.96 2.87
CA GLN A 88 -22.17 -1.90 3.72
C GLN A 88 -21.08 -1.25 4.58
N ARG A 89 -20.19 -2.05 5.16
CA ARG A 89 -19.07 -1.54 5.96
C ARG A 89 -18.12 -0.69 5.13
N LEU A 90 -17.73 -1.15 3.94
CA LEU A 90 -16.87 -0.39 3.03
C LEU A 90 -17.53 0.92 2.58
N ALA A 91 -18.83 0.89 2.29
CA ALA A 91 -19.59 2.09 1.91
C ALA A 91 -19.76 3.09 3.07
N ALA A 92 -19.67 2.65 4.32
CA ALA A 92 -19.78 3.50 5.51
C ALA A 92 -18.44 4.15 5.91
N LEU A 93 -17.32 3.72 5.35
CA LEU A 93 -16.01 4.31 5.63
C LEU A 93 -15.89 5.69 4.98
N ASN A 94 -15.41 6.67 5.75
CA ASN A 94 -15.05 7.98 5.24
C ASN A 94 -13.65 7.89 4.61
N SER A 95 -13.58 7.56 3.33
CA SER A 95 -12.34 7.39 2.58
C SER A 95 -12.29 8.32 1.37
N ALA A 96 -11.13 8.93 1.12
CA ALA A 96 -10.89 9.72 -0.09
C ALA A 96 -10.76 8.85 -1.36
N ILE A 97 -10.42 7.57 -1.17
CA ILE A 97 -10.25 6.57 -2.23
C ILE A 97 -11.50 5.69 -2.33
N GLU A 98 -11.92 5.36 -3.54
CA GLU A 98 -13.03 4.42 -3.77
C GLU A 98 -12.67 3.01 -3.27
N LEU A 99 -13.58 2.38 -2.52
CA LEU A 99 -13.39 1.05 -1.93
C LEU A 99 -14.36 0.02 -2.55
N PRO A 100 -14.17 -0.38 -3.82
CA PRO A 100 -15.06 -1.34 -4.47
C PRO A 100 -14.92 -2.73 -3.83
N PHE A 101 -16.05 -3.37 -3.57
CA PHE A 101 -16.06 -4.75 -3.12
C PHE A 101 -15.96 -5.71 -4.32
N ASN A 102 -14.99 -6.62 -4.28
CA ASN A 102 -14.80 -7.66 -5.28
C ASN A 102 -14.19 -8.93 -4.64
N LYS A 103 -14.00 -9.98 -5.43
CA LYS A 103 -13.47 -11.27 -4.95
C LYS A 103 -12.06 -11.13 -4.35
N ILE A 104 -11.22 -10.29 -4.92
CA ILE A 104 -9.85 -10.04 -4.44
C ILE A 104 -9.93 -9.44 -3.04
N VAL A 105 -10.70 -8.37 -2.87
CA VAL A 105 -10.91 -7.69 -1.58
C VAL A 105 -11.48 -8.67 -0.54
N ARG A 106 -12.49 -9.47 -0.90
CA ARG A 106 -13.04 -10.52 -0.03
C ARG A 106 -11.97 -11.50 0.46
N ASN A 107 -11.08 -11.93 -0.43
CA ASN A 107 -10.03 -12.88 -0.10
C ASN A 107 -8.99 -12.26 0.86
N PHE A 108 -8.60 -10.99 0.64
CA PHE A 108 -7.74 -10.28 1.59
C PHE A 108 -8.41 -10.08 2.94
N ILE A 109 -9.69 -9.70 2.98
CA ILE A 109 -10.45 -9.61 4.23
C ILE A 109 -10.34 -10.94 5.00
N ASN A 110 -10.60 -12.07 4.34
CA ASN A 110 -10.48 -13.39 4.97
C ASN A 110 -9.06 -13.66 5.50
N VAL A 111 -8.03 -13.29 4.73
CA VAL A 111 -6.64 -13.44 5.16
C VAL A 111 -6.34 -12.62 6.42
N TYR A 112 -6.72 -11.35 6.43
CA TYR A 112 -6.45 -10.43 7.55
C TYR A 112 -7.26 -10.79 8.80
N THR A 113 -8.50 -11.26 8.65
CA THR A 113 -9.40 -11.49 9.79
C THR A 113 -9.46 -12.94 10.27
N GLN A 114 -9.16 -13.92 9.42
CA GLN A 114 -9.33 -15.34 9.73
C GLN A 114 -8.02 -16.12 9.67
N LYS A 115 -7.33 -16.13 8.52
CA LYS A 115 -6.20 -17.06 8.29
C LYS A 115 -4.91 -16.67 9.03
N GLN A 116 -4.61 -15.38 9.07
CA GLN A 116 -3.32 -14.88 9.57
C GLN A 116 -3.47 -13.99 10.81
N ARG A 117 -4.53 -14.20 11.59
CA ARG A 117 -4.90 -13.34 12.73
C ARG A 117 -3.72 -13.11 13.67
N ASP A 118 -3.07 -14.17 14.15
CA ASP A 118 -1.96 -14.08 15.11
C ASP A 118 -0.81 -13.18 14.60
N ARG A 119 -0.54 -13.23 13.29
CA ARG A 119 0.52 -12.43 12.65
C ARG A 119 0.07 -10.99 12.46
N VAL A 120 -1.20 -10.82 12.10
CA VAL A 120 -1.85 -9.52 11.91
C VAL A 120 -1.96 -8.78 13.24
N GLU A 121 -2.14 -9.48 14.37
CA GLU A 121 -2.15 -8.87 15.71
C GLU A 121 -0.83 -8.17 16.03
N VAL A 122 0.30 -8.83 15.76
CA VAL A 122 1.63 -8.21 15.90
C VAL A 122 1.79 -7.00 14.97
N MET A 123 1.34 -7.16 13.72
CA MET A 123 1.39 -6.07 12.74
C MET A 123 0.53 -4.87 13.18
N ILE A 124 -0.66 -5.10 13.75
CA ILE A 124 -1.52 -4.05 14.31
C ILE A 124 -0.82 -3.35 15.47
N GLY A 125 -0.14 -4.08 16.36
CA GLY A 125 0.66 -3.45 17.43
C GLY A 125 1.77 -2.53 16.91
N LEU A 126 2.32 -2.81 15.72
CA LEU A 126 3.28 -1.91 15.06
C LEU A 126 2.64 -0.71 14.38
N MET A 127 1.35 -0.78 14.01
CA MET A 127 0.63 0.37 13.46
C MET A 127 0.63 1.52 14.46
N ASP A 128 0.41 1.23 15.75
CA ASP A 128 0.43 2.26 16.82
C ASP A 128 1.78 2.98 16.93
N CYS A 129 2.88 2.33 16.54
CA CYS A 129 4.21 2.93 16.53
C CYS A 129 4.48 3.78 15.28
N TYR A 130 4.07 3.31 14.10
CA TYR A 130 4.46 3.92 12.82
C TYR A 130 3.41 4.85 12.22
N PHE A 131 2.12 4.60 12.42
CA PHE A 131 1.07 5.41 11.82
C PHE A 131 1.12 6.88 12.23
N PRO A 132 1.38 7.25 13.50
CA PRO A 132 1.49 8.67 13.87
C PRO A 132 2.55 9.43 13.05
N ILE A 133 3.68 8.78 12.75
CA ILE A 133 4.75 9.35 11.91
C ILE A 133 4.24 9.56 10.47
N PHE A 134 3.58 8.55 9.90
CA PHE A 134 3.09 8.62 8.53
C PHE A 134 1.97 9.66 8.39
N GLU A 135 1.03 9.69 9.34
CA GLU A 135 -0.10 10.62 9.36
C GLU A 135 0.37 12.07 9.42
N GLU A 136 1.36 12.38 10.27
CA GLU A 136 1.96 13.71 10.37
C GLU A 136 2.57 14.17 9.04
N VAL A 137 3.31 13.29 8.37
CA VAL A 137 3.91 13.58 7.07
C VAL A 137 2.84 13.72 5.98
N LEU A 138 1.84 12.84 5.95
CA LEU A 138 0.75 12.89 4.98
C LEU A 138 -0.06 14.19 5.13
N ASP A 139 -0.34 14.63 6.35
CA ASP A 139 -1.03 15.90 6.62
C ASP A 139 -0.20 17.10 6.17
N LEU A 140 1.11 17.09 6.42
CA LEU A 140 2.02 18.16 5.98
C LEU A 140 1.98 18.36 4.45
N TYR A 141 1.87 17.26 3.71
CA TYR A 141 1.79 17.27 2.25
C TYR A 141 0.36 17.24 1.69
N GLN A 142 -0.67 17.33 2.55
CA GLN A 142 -2.09 17.29 2.17
C GLN A 142 -2.44 16.05 1.32
N LEU A 143 -1.86 14.91 1.70
CA LEU A 143 -2.07 13.63 1.05
C LEU A 143 -3.18 12.83 1.75
N PRO A 144 -3.86 11.91 1.03
CA PRO A 144 -4.87 11.04 1.62
C PRO A 144 -4.29 10.17 2.75
N GLN A 145 -4.99 10.11 3.87
CA GLN A 145 -4.56 9.38 5.07
C GLN A 145 -4.53 7.86 4.86
N GLU A 146 -5.26 7.35 3.87
CA GLU A 146 -5.27 5.94 3.49
C GLU A 146 -3.91 5.45 2.98
N LEU A 147 -3.04 6.35 2.52
CA LEU A 147 -1.70 5.99 2.05
C LEU A 147 -0.80 5.43 3.16
N ARG A 148 -1.13 5.65 4.44
CA ARG A 148 -0.43 5.03 5.57
C ARG A 148 -0.50 3.49 5.59
N PHE A 149 -1.42 2.90 4.82
CA PHE A 149 -1.54 1.44 4.66
C PHE A 149 -0.66 0.87 3.54
N MET A 150 -0.03 1.70 2.69
CA MET A 150 0.98 1.25 1.73
C MET A 150 2.11 0.41 2.37
N PRO A 151 2.74 0.82 3.48
CA PRO A 151 3.81 0.03 4.07
C PRO A 151 3.33 -1.29 4.68
N VAL A 152 2.04 -1.39 5.02
CA VAL A 152 1.41 -2.64 5.46
C VAL A 152 1.41 -3.66 4.33
N ILE A 153 0.98 -3.26 3.12
CA ILE A 153 0.93 -4.17 1.97
C ILE A 153 2.33 -4.52 1.45
N GLU A 154 3.29 -3.59 1.53
CA GLU A 154 4.62 -3.77 0.95
C GLU A 154 5.55 -4.63 1.80
N SER A 155 5.51 -4.48 3.12
CA SER A 155 6.48 -5.11 4.02
C SER A 155 5.88 -5.64 5.33
N ALA A 156 4.57 -5.52 5.53
CA ALA A 156 3.94 -5.73 6.83
C ALA A 156 4.59 -4.87 7.94
N LEU A 157 4.97 -3.63 7.61
CA LEU A 157 5.66 -2.69 8.52
C LEU A 157 7.05 -3.16 8.99
N ASN A 158 7.71 -4.03 8.23
CA ASN A 158 9.04 -4.53 8.56
C ASN A 158 10.16 -3.63 7.97
N PRO A 159 10.90 -2.86 8.81
CA PRO A 159 11.98 -1.99 8.33
C PRO A 159 13.18 -2.73 7.75
N ARG A 160 13.31 -4.03 8.03
CA ARG A 160 14.42 -4.86 7.56
C ARG A 160 14.03 -5.76 6.40
N ALA A 161 12.81 -5.64 5.87
CA ALA A 161 12.36 -6.45 4.74
C ALA A 161 13.25 -6.25 3.52
N VAL A 162 13.65 -7.34 2.87
CA VAL A 162 14.41 -7.32 1.62
C VAL A 162 13.76 -8.30 0.64
N SER A 163 13.28 -7.80 -0.49
CA SER A 163 12.72 -8.65 -1.55
C SER A 163 13.82 -9.36 -2.32
N ARG A 164 13.46 -10.44 -3.03
CA ARG A 164 14.37 -11.15 -3.95
C ARG A 164 14.92 -10.24 -5.05
N ALA A 165 14.17 -9.22 -5.45
CA ALA A 165 14.58 -8.23 -6.45
C ALA A 165 15.48 -7.11 -5.88
N GLY A 166 15.66 -7.04 -4.56
CA GLY A 166 16.49 -6.02 -3.89
C GLY A 166 15.73 -4.78 -3.43
N ALA A 167 14.41 -4.80 -3.45
CA ALA A 167 13.58 -3.81 -2.76
C ALA A 167 13.83 -3.93 -1.25
N THR A 168 13.95 -2.82 -0.52
CA THR A 168 14.37 -2.85 0.89
C THR A 168 13.55 -1.87 1.72
N GLY A 169 13.27 -2.25 2.96
CA GLY A 169 12.66 -1.37 3.95
C GLY A 169 11.15 -1.48 4.07
N ILE A 170 10.59 -0.60 4.90
CA ILE A 170 9.15 -0.50 5.13
C ILE A 170 8.40 -0.22 3.82
N TRP A 171 8.92 0.71 3.02
CA TRP A 171 8.34 1.13 1.74
C TRP A 171 8.78 0.30 0.53
N GLN A 172 9.66 -0.70 0.73
CA GLN A 172 10.20 -1.53 -0.35
C GLN A 172 10.83 -0.73 -1.51
N PHE A 173 11.68 0.24 -1.20
CA PHE A 173 12.39 0.98 -2.25
C PHE A 173 13.48 0.15 -2.92
N MET A 174 13.48 0.19 -4.25
CA MET A 174 14.60 -0.26 -5.08
C MET A 174 15.82 0.64 -4.87
N TYR A 175 17.02 0.10 -5.06
CA TYR A 175 18.28 0.85 -4.88
C TYR A 175 18.29 2.17 -5.66
N GLY A 176 17.93 2.14 -6.95
CA GLY A 176 17.91 3.33 -7.80
C GLY A 176 16.90 4.38 -7.33
N THR A 177 15.71 3.95 -6.92
CA THR A 177 14.66 4.81 -6.37
C THR A 177 15.10 5.47 -5.07
N GLY A 178 15.71 4.72 -4.15
CA GLY A 178 16.22 5.29 -2.91
C GLY A 178 17.30 6.35 -3.15
N ARG A 179 18.21 6.13 -4.10
CA ARG A 179 19.21 7.14 -4.49
C ARG A 179 18.59 8.39 -5.11
N MET A 180 17.50 8.24 -5.87
CA MET A 180 16.76 9.38 -6.44
C MET A 180 16.15 10.26 -5.34
N TYR A 181 15.62 9.64 -4.29
CA TYR A 181 15.12 10.33 -3.09
C TYR A 181 16.22 10.77 -2.11
N LYS A 182 17.49 10.72 -2.54
CA LYS A 182 18.67 11.14 -1.76
C LYS A 182 18.92 10.31 -0.49
N LEU A 183 18.40 9.08 -0.44
CA LEU A 183 18.73 8.15 0.64
C LEU A 183 20.19 7.68 0.52
N THR A 184 20.88 7.66 1.65
CA THR A 184 22.22 7.14 1.80
C THR A 184 22.19 5.61 1.78
N ILE A 185 22.80 5.03 0.74
CA ILE A 185 22.90 3.58 0.57
C ILE A 185 24.35 3.21 0.26
N ASN A 186 25.04 2.63 1.25
CA ASN A 186 26.41 2.16 1.17
C ASN A 186 26.59 0.86 1.99
N SER A 187 27.84 0.39 2.16
CA SER A 187 28.13 -0.87 2.85
C SER A 187 27.85 -0.85 4.36
N PHE A 188 27.74 0.33 4.97
CA PHE A 188 27.53 0.51 6.42
C PHE A 188 26.12 0.99 6.74
N VAL A 189 25.54 1.83 5.89
CA VAL A 189 24.25 2.49 6.09
C VAL A 189 23.35 2.26 4.89
N ASP A 190 22.11 1.84 5.15
CA ASP A 190 21.05 1.76 4.16
C ASP A 190 19.79 2.43 4.73
N GLU A 191 19.63 3.72 4.44
CA GLU A 191 18.53 4.56 4.94
C GLU A 191 17.16 4.09 4.44
N ARG A 192 17.08 3.19 3.45
CA ARG A 192 15.81 2.56 3.08
C ARG A 192 15.19 1.76 4.23
N ARG A 193 16.00 1.36 5.21
CA ARG A 193 15.55 0.63 6.40
C ARG A 193 15.12 1.56 7.54
N ASP A 194 15.25 2.87 7.39
CA ASP A 194 14.90 3.86 8.40
C ASP A 194 13.48 4.41 8.13
N PRO A 195 12.49 4.12 8.99
CA PRO A 195 11.10 4.57 8.81
C PRO A 195 10.89 6.08 8.81
N LEU A 196 11.82 6.86 9.38
CA LEU A 196 11.71 8.32 9.46
C LEU A 196 12.32 9.00 8.24
N VAL A 197 13.38 8.41 7.69
CA VAL A 197 14.13 9.00 6.57
C VAL A 197 13.62 8.52 5.22
N SER A 198 13.14 7.27 5.14
CA SER A 198 12.63 6.66 3.90
C SER A 198 11.19 6.99 3.57
#